data_AF-A0A0S3PX41-F1
#
_entry.id   AF-A0A0S3PX41-F1
#
_cell.length_a   1.000
_cell.length_b   1.000
_cell.length_c   1.000
_cell.angle_alpha   90.00
_cell.angle_beta   90.00
_cell.angle_gamma   90.00
#
_symmetry.space_group_name_H-M   'P 1'
#
loop_
_entity.id
_entity.type
_entity.pdbx_description
1 polymer ?
#
loop_
_entity_poly.entity_id
_entity_poly.type
_entity_poly.pdbx_seq_one_letter_code
_entity_poly.pdbx_strand_id
1 'polypeptide(L)' 'MSSRKRPAAPAGFPGFLEPAKPNLLKVAPYDEKWIHEVKFDGYRIQAGIHASEVTLWTRNGYDYTIAS' A
#
# COMPACT_ATOMS: atom_id res chain seq x y z
N MET A 1 23.94 -12.71 34.86
CA MET A 1 22.47 -12.78 34.65
C MET A 1 22.18 -12.18 33.28
N SER A 2 21.75 -12.99 32.31
CA SER A 2 21.42 -12.50 30.96
C SER A 2 20.04 -11.83 31.00
N SER A 3 19.98 -10.53 30.68
CA SER A 3 18.72 -9.79 30.56
C SER A 3 17.98 -10.29 29.32
N ARG A 4 16.78 -10.85 29.50
CA ARG A 4 15.86 -11.14 28.39
C ARG A 4 15.40 -9.83 27.77
N LYS A 5 15.77 -9.58 26.52
CA LYS A 5 15.27 -8.45 25.73
C LYS A 5 13.75 -8.60 25.61
N ARG A 6 13.00 -7.62 26.13
CA ARG A 6 11.54 -7.60 25.97
C ARG A 6 11.19 -7.53 24.47
N PRO A 7 10.15 -8.26 24.03
CA PRO A 7 9.68 -8.14 22.65
C PRO A 7 9.29 -6.68 22.38
N ALA A 8 9.56 -6.23 21.16
CA ALA A 8 9.10 -4.92 20.71
C ALA A 8 7.56 -4.91 20.75
N ALA A 9 6.98 -3.77 21.16
CA ALA A 9 5.55 -3.58 21.03
C ALA A 9 5.14 -3.74 19.55
N PRO A 10 3.96 -4.30 19.27
CA PRO A 10 3.47 -4.39 17.89
C PRO A 10 3.41 -3.00 17.26
N ALA A 11 3.81 -2.91 16.01
CA ALA A 11 3.64 -1.69 15.23
C ALA A 11 2.15 -1.38 15.09
N GLY A 12 1.77 -0.11 15.28
CA GLY A 12 0.40 0.34 15.09
C GLY A 12 -0.04 0.22 13.63
N PHE A 13 -1.32 0.52 13.38
CA PHE A 13 -1.83 0.60 12.02
C PHE A 13 -1.05 1.66 11.23
N PRO A 14 -0.52 1.34 10.03
CA PRO A 14 0.40 2.23 9.33
C PRO A 14 -0.27 3.46 8.69
N GLY A 15 -1.61 3.47 8.58
CA GLY A 15 -2.33 4.54 7.89
C GLY A 15 -2.09 4.54 6.38
N PHE A 16 -2.11 5.72 5.78
CA PHE A 16 -1.78 5.89 4.37
C PHE A 16 -0.31 5.55 4.08
N LEU A 17 -0.07 4.80 3.01
CA LEU A 17 1.26 4.51 2.49
C LEU A 17 1.33 5.02 1.06
N GLU A 18 2.38 5.78 0.72
CA GLU A 18 2.49 6.29 -0.64
C GLU A 18 2.60 5.12 -1.63
N PRO A 19 1.72 5.04 -2.66
CA PRO A 19 1.80 3.96 -3.63
C PRO A 19 3.10 3.98 -4.42
N ALA A 20 3.68 2.80 -4.65
CA ALA A 20 4.81 2.65 -5.55
C ALA A 20 4.44 3.17 -6.97
N LYS A 21 5.38 3.90 -7.58
CA LYS A 21 5.25 4.44 -8.94
C LYS A 21 6.00 3.53 -9.90
N PRO A 22 5.38 3.09 -11.01
CA PRO A 22 6.08 2.29 -11.99
C PRO A 22 7.15 3.13 -12.69
N ASN A 23 8.32 2.55 -12.94
CA ASN A 23 9.30 3.15 -13.83
C ASN A 23 8.81 3.00 -15.28
N LEU A 24 8.86 4.08 -16.05
CA LEU A 24 8.45 4.06 -17.44
C LEU A 24 9.52 3.36 -18.29
N LEU A 25 9.15 2.23 -18.90
CA LEU A 25 10.00 1.48 -19.82
C LEU A 25 9.37 1.41 -21.21
N LYS A 26 10.20 1.36 -22.25
CA LYS A 26 9.73 1.23 -23.65
C LYS A 26 9.15 -0.15 -23.94
N VAL A 27 9.69 -1.18 -23.29
CA VAL A 27 9.31 -2.58 -23.48
C VAL A 27 9.19 -3.21 -22.09
N ALA A 28 8.15 -4.03 -21.89
CA ALA A 28 7.99 -4.77 -20.65
C ALA A 28 9.13 -5.80 -20.49
N PRO A 29 9.68 -5.99 -19.29
CA PRO A 29 10.58 -7.11 -19.01
C PRO A 29 9.91 -8.45 -19.34
N TYR A 30 10.67 -9.50 -19.61
CA TYR A 30 10.14 -10.78 -20.09
C TYR A 30 10.80 -12.01 -19.45
N ASP A 31 11.67 -11.81 -18.45
CA ASP A 31 12.30 -12.93 -17.74
C ASP A 31 11.40 -13.52 -16.64
N GLU A 32 11.73 -14.72 -16.17
CA GLU A 32 10.91 -15.50 -15.21
C GLU A 32 10.74 -14.83 -13.84
N LYS A 33 11.48 -13.75 -13.54
CA LYS A 33 11.34 -13.00 -12.28
C LYS A 33 10.19 -12.00 -12.33
N TRP A 34 9.54 -11.84 -13.49
CA TRP A 34 8.46 -10.87 -13.67
C TRP A 34 7.09 -11.52 -13.71
N ILE A 35 6.16 -10.86 -13.03
CA ILE A 35 4.73 -11.14 -13.13
C ILE A 35 4.09 -9.99 -13.91
N HIS A 36 3.21 -10.33 -14.85
CA HIS A 36 2.51 -9.36 -15.68
C HIS A 36 1.05 -9.27 -15.27
N GLU A 37 0.58 -8.04 -15.07
CA GLU A 37 -0.81 -7.73 -14.74
C GLU A 37 -1.39 -6.76 -15.77
N VAL A 38 -2.71 -6.81 -15.95
CA VAL A 38 -3.43 -5.87 -16.83
C VAL A 38 -3.38 -4.47 -16.22
N LYS A 39 -2.99 -3.47 -17.01
CA LYS A 39 -3.06 -2.07 -16.60
C LYS A 39 -4.51 -1.57 -16.74
N PHE A 40 -5.16 -1.33 -15.61
CA PHE A 40 -6.43 -0.62 -15.57
C PHE A 40 -6.21 0.89 -15.73
N ASP A 41 -7.13 1.55 -16.43
CA ASP A 41 -7.15 3.02 -16.55
C ASP A 41 -8.27 3.58 -15.68
N GLY A 42 -7.88 4.17 -14.56
CA GLY A 42 -8.78 4.61 -13.51
C GLY A 42 -8.00 5.21 -12.34
N TYR A 43 -8.69 5.45 -11.22
CA TYR A 43 -8.08 6.03 -10.04
C TYR A 43 -7.42 4.97 -9.16
N ARG A 44 -6.19 5.24 -8.70
CA ARG A 44 -5.50 4.44 -7.68
C ARG A 44 -6.13 4.70 -6.31
N ILE A 45 -6.53 3.63 -5.62
CA ILE A 45 -7.02 3.66 -4.25
C ILE A 45 -6.19 2.73 -3.37
N GLN A 46 -5.88 3.17 -2.15
CA GLN A 46 -5.42 2.31 -1.06
C GLN A 46 -6.58 2.12 -0.07
N ALA A 47 -6.98 0.87 0.16
CA ALA A 47 -7.96 0.54 1.20
C ALA A 47 -7.24 0.20 2.51
N GLY A 48 -7.63 0.89 3.58
CA GLY A 48 -7.25 0.55 4.95
C GLY A 48 -8.45 0.01 5.70
N ILE A 49 -8.24 -1.08 6.45
CA ILE A 49 -9.25 -1.60 7.38
C ILE A 49 -8.62 -1.63 8.76
N HIS A 50 -9.18 -0.88 9.70
CA HIS A 50 -8.71 -0.82 11.07
C HIS A 50 -9.88 -0.66 12.04
N ALA A 51 -9.91 -1.44 13.12
CA ALA A 51 -10.94 -1.36 14.14
C ALA A 51 -12.40 -1.36 13.61
N SER A 52 -12.66 -2.11 12.53
CA SER A 52 -13.95 -2.17 11.81
C SER A 52 -14.33 -0.93 10.99
N GLU A 53 -13.42 0.03 10.84
CA GLU A 53 -13.56 1.16 9.94
C GLU A 53 -12.80 0.92 8.65
N VAL A 54 -13.35 1.43 7.55
CA VAL A 54 -12.74 1.41 6.22
C VAL A 54 -12.39 2.83 5.83
N THR A 55 -11.15 3.05 5.39
CA THR A 55 -10.71 4.30 4.77
C THR A 55 -10.19 4.01 3.38
N LEU A 56 -10.56 4.85 2.41
CA LEU A 56 -10.10 4.74 1.02
C LEU A 56 -9.25 5.96 0.69
N TRP A 57 -7.94 5.79 0.60
CA TRP A 57 -7.05 6.90 0.23
C TRP A 57 -6.83 6.95 -1.28
N THR A 58 -6.92 8.15 -1.84
CA THR A 58 -6.44 8.44 -3.20
C THR A 58 -4.92 8.27 -3.30
N ARG A 59 -4.39 8.30 -4.53
CA ARG A 59 -2.94 8.33 -4.78
C ARG A 59 -2.16 9.35 -3.94
N ASN A 60 -2.77 10.49 -3.62
CA ASN A 60 -2.14 11.58 -2.89
C ASN A 60 -2.51 11.60 -1.39
N GLY A 61 -3.17 10.56 -0.89
CA GLY A 61 -3.50 10.43 0.54
C GLY A 61 -4.80 11.10 0.98
N TYR A 62 -5.59 11.68 0.07
CA TYR A 62 -6.92 12.20 0.41
C TYR A 62 -7.87 11.06 0.75
N ASP A 63 -8.63 11.23 1.83
CA ASP A 63 -9.71 10.31 2.18
C ASP A 63 -10.88 10.48 1.20
N TYR A 64 -11.22 9.40 0.52
CA TYR A 64 -12.30 9.32 -0.46
C TYR A 64 -13.62 8.84 0.18
N THR A 65 -13.63 8.34 1.41
CA THR A 65 -14.88 7.91 2.07
C THR A 65 -15.74 9.08 2.55
N ILE A 66 -15.17 10.28 2.62
CA ILE A 66 -15.86 11.51 3.03
C ILE A 66 -16.36 12.35 1.83
N ALA A 67 -16.07 11.92 0.60
CA ALA A 67 -16.40 12.64 -0.63
C ALA A 67 -17.81 12.33 -1.17
N SER A 68 -18.64 11.63 -0.40
CA SER A 68 -20.03 11.27 -0.71
C SER A 68 -21.04 12.03 0.13
#